data_AF-A0A497LBA6-F1
#
_entry.id   AF-A0A497LBA6-F1
#
_cell.length_a   1.000
_cell.length_b   1.000
_cell.length_c   1.000
_cell.angle_alpha   90.00
_cell.angle_beta   90.00
_cell.angle_gamma   90.00
#
_symmetry.space_group_name_H-M   'P 1'
#
loop_
_entity.id
_entity.type
_entity.pdbx_description
1 polymer ?
#
loop_
_entity_poly.entity_id
_entity_poly.type
_entity_poly.pdbx_seq_one_letter_code
_entity_poly.pdbx_strand_id
1 'polypeptide(L)'
;MRILMDTTYLLPVIGISVKGIPRDVLIRLIKWGNSIFISEISLFELSAKGAKHIAAGRLPAKRVSRGISAIVHDETIETIPIYETKVLLTAFKIRRLIPDFIDCLILSSAMNRCEVLITEDSDIQNLKEDKEFKEILATINPNFQIETINQALRTRGKACISEDH
;
A
#
# COMPACT_ATOMS: atom_id res chain seq x y z
N MET A 1 -3.49 -10.21 -9.57
CA MET A 1 -4.03 -8.82 -9.65
C MET A 1 -2.92 -7.83 -9.34
N ARG A 2 -3.05 -6.56 -9.73
CA ARG A 2 -2.19 -5.45 -9.32
C ARG A 2 -2.71 -4.88 -8.00
N ILE A 3 -1.88 -4.99 -6.97
CA ILE A 3 -2.24 -4.63 -5.59
C ILE A 3 -1.25 -3.58 -5.10
N LEU A 4 -1.75 -2.41 -4.70
CA LEU A 4 -0.95 -1.44 -3.97
C LEU A 4 -0.97 -1.77 -2.47
N MET A 5 0.20 -1.88 -1.89
CA MET A 5 0.40 -2.11 -0.46
C MET A 5 0.65 -0.77 0.24
N ASP A 6 -0.17 -0.44 1.24
CA ASP A 6 0.07 0.70 2.12
C ASP A 6 1.42 0.56 2.89
N THR A 7 2.00 1.69 3.30
CA THR A 7 3.30 1.78 3.97
C THR A 7 3.38 0.88 5.20
N THR A 8 2.27 0.73 5.92
CA THR A 8 2.17 -0.11 7.13
C THR A 8 2.64 -1.56 6.89
N TYR A 9 2.39 -2.10 5.69
CA TYR A 9 2.80 -3.47 5.34
C TYR A 9 4.29 -3.60 4.98
N LEU A 10 4.98 -2.49 4.77
CA LEU A 10 6.42 -2.45 4.49
C LEU A 10 7.27 -2.34 5.77
N LEU A 11 6.66 -1.93 6.89
CA LEU A 11 7.34 -1.79 8.20
C LEU A 11 8.12 -3.03 8.67
N PRO A 12 7.62 -4.27 8.48
CA PRO A 12 8.38 -5.48 8.84
C PRO A 12 9.74 -5.58 8.13
N VAL A 13 9.86 -5.06 6.92
CA VAL A 13 11.10 -5.12 6.12
C VAL A 13 12.23 -4.34 6.81
N ILE A 14 11.90 -3.20 7.44
CA ILE A 14 12.85 -2.41 8.24
C ILE A 14 12.96 -2.87 9.70
N GLY A 15 12.30 -3.97 10.08
CA GLY A 15 12.37 -4.54 11.43
C GLY A 15 11.33 -4.01 12.42
N ILE A 16 10.29 -3.30 11.95
CA ILE A 16 9.18 -2.85 12.80
C ILE A 16 8.03 -3.84 12.66
N SER A 17 7.66 -4.52 13.74
CA SER A 17 6.50 -5.43 13.74
C SER A 17 5.20 -4.65 13.91
N VAL A 18 4.18 -5.04 13.16
CA VAL A 18 2.83 -4.46 13.27
C VAL A 18 1.89 -5.52 13.81
N LYS A 19 1.13 -5.19 14.86
CA LYS A 19 0.19 -6.12 15.48
C LYS A 19 -0.90 -6.52 14.47
N GLY A 20 -1.16 -7.82 14.35
CA GLY A 20 -2.20 -8.34 13.46
C GLY A 20 -1.79 -8.48 11.99
N ILE A 21 -0.57 -8.05 11.61
CA ILE A 21 -0.07 -8.18 10.24
C ILE A 21 1.00 -9.28 10.19
N PRO A 22 0.81 -10.36 9.42
CA PRO A 22 1.83 -11.37 9.20
C PRO A 22 3.08 -10.77 8.53
N ARG A 23 4.27 -11.12 9.02
CA ARG A 23 5.54 -10.58 8.48
C ARG A 23 5.82 -10.99 7.04
N ASP A 24 5.25 -12.11 6.61
CA ASP A 24 5.43 -12.73 5.30
C ASP A 24 4.30 -12.38 4.32
N VAL A 25 3.46 -11.40 4.65
CA VAL A 25 2.25 -11.10 3.88
C VAL A 25 2.51 -10.70 2.43
N LEU A 26 3.54 -9.89 2.17
CA LEU A 26 3.98 -9.53 0.81
C LEU A 26 4.35 -10.78 0.02
N ILE A 27 5.16 -11.66 0.62
CA ILE A 27 5.62 -12.91 -0.01
C ILE A 27 4.43 -13.81 -0.34
N ARG A 28 3.43 -13.91 0.54
CA ARG A 28 2.22 -14.69 0.29
C ARG A 28 1.44 -14.15 -0.91
N LEU A 29 1.22 -12.84 -0.95
CA LEU A 29 0.48 -12.21 -2.05
C LEU A 29 1.19 -12.39 -3.39
N ILE A 30 2.52 -12.26 -3.43
CA ILE A 30 3.33 -12.53 -4.62
C ILE A 30 3.18 -13.99 -5.06
N LYS A 31 3.32 -14.94 -4.12
CA LYS A 31 3.18 -16.38 -4.41
C LYS A 31 1.79 -16.76 -4.93
N TRP A 32 0.76 -16.01 -4.58
CA TRP A 32 -0.59 -16.16 -5.11
C TRP A 32 -0.81 -15.46 -6.46
N GLY A 33 0.26 -15.15 -7.19
CA GLY A 33 0.19 -14.58 -8.54
C GLY A 33 -0.21 -13.11 -8.60
N ASN A 34 -0.01 -12.34 -7.53
CA ASN A 34 -0.29 -10.90 -7.53
C ASN A 34 0.96 -10.09 -7.88
N SER A 35 0.77 -9.07 -8.71
CA SER A 35 1.77 -8.04 -8.96
C SER A 35 1.67 -7.01 -7.83
N ILE A 36 2.75 -6.82 -7.10
CA ILE A 36 2.78 -5.93 -5.95
C ILE A 36 3.30 -4.56 -6.36
N PHE A 37 2.57 -3.53 -5.93
CA PHE A 37 2.90 -2.14 -6.14
C PHE A 37 3.06 -1.43 -4.80
N ILE A 38 3.92 -0.42 -4.78
CA ILE A 38 4.01 0.56 -3.70
C ILE A 38 3.99 1.96 -4.29
N SER A 39 3.56 2.95 -3.51
CA SER A 39 3.77 4.35 -3.89
C SER A 39 5.17 4.79 -3.48
N GLU A 40 5.85 5.59 -4.31
CA GLU A 40 7.16 6.17 -3.98
C GLU A 40 7.14 6.92 -2.63
N ILE A 41 6.02 7.57 -2.29
CA ILE A 41 5.86 8.28 -1.01
C ILE A 41 5.98 7.34 0.19
N SER A 42 5.61 6.06 0.04
CA SER A 42 5.74 5.05 1.09
C SER A 42 7.20 4.80 1.44
N LEU A 43 8.15 4.99 0.52
CA LEU A 43 9.60 4.88 0.84
C LEU A 43 10.05 6.04 1.73
N PHE A 44 9.55 7.25 1.50
CA PHE A 44 9.81 8.40 2.37
C PHE A 44 9.21 8.17 3.76
N GLU A 45 7.93 7.77 3.83
CA GLU A 45 7.26 7.53 5.10
C GLU A 45 7.92 6.38 5.88
N LEU A 46 8.32 5.30 5.20
CA LEU A 46 9.08 4.20 5.78
C LEU A 46 10.42 4.67 6.35
N SER A 47 11.12 5.56 5.63
CA SER A 47 12.36 6.19 6.09
C SER A 47 12.14 7.05 7.34
N ALA A 48 11.09 7.86 7.35
CA ALA A 48 10.73 8.72 8.49
C ALA A 48 10.35 7.89 9.74
N LYS A 49 9.54 6.84 9.57
CA LYS A 49 9.22 5.89 10.65
C LYS A 49 10.48 5.19 11.15
N GLY A 50 11.36 4.74 10.27
CA GLY A 50 12.66 4.17 10.63
C GLY A 50 13.53 5.14 11.43
N ALA A 51 13.65 6.39 11.00
CA ALA A 51 14.42 7.44 11.67
C ALA A 51 13.93 7.68 13.11
N LYS A 52 12.60 7.71 13.33
CA LYS A 52 12.01 7.82 14.67
C LYS A 52 12.45 6.69 15.60
N HIS A 53 12.51 5.45 15.09
CA HIS A 53 12.95 4.30 15.88
C HIS A 53 14.46 4.28 16.14
N ILE A 54 15.26 4.78 15.20
CA ILE A 54 16.71 4.97 15.38
C ILE A 54 16.99 6.00 16.47
N ALA A 55 16.33 7.16 16.41
CA ALA A 55 16.47 8.21 17.42
C ALA A 55 16.08 7.73 18.82
N ALA A 56 15.14 6.78 18.92
CA ALA A 56 14.75 6.14 20.17
C ALA A 56 15.65 4.97 20.61
N GLY A 57 16.74 4.66 19.89
CA GLY A 57 17.66 3.56 20.19
C GLY A 57 17.06 2.16 19.97
N ARG A 58 15.92 2.05 19.27
CA ARG A 58 15.18 0.78 19.10
C ARG A 58 15.60 0.00 17.86
N LEU A 59 16.17 0.68 16.86
CA LEU A 59 16.63 0.06 15.62
C LEU A 59 17.98 0.63 15.18
N PRO A 60 18.90 -0.20 14.66
CA PRO A 60 20.12 0.30 14.06
C PRO A 60 19.84 0.90 12.68
N ALA A 61 20.50 2.02 12.35
CA ALA A 61 20.36 2.68 11.04
C ALA A 61 20.65 1.74 9.86
N LYS A 62 21.59 0.81 10.04
CA LYS A 62 21.92 -0.23 9.04
C LYS A 62 20.76 -1.18 8.76
N ARG A 63 19.89 -1.47 9.74
CA ARG A 63 18.71 -2.33 9.52
C ARG A 63 17.67 -1.61 8.65
N VAL A 64 17.42 -0.33 8.94
CA VAL A 64 16.45 0.49 8.21
C VAL A 64 16.91 0.70 6.77
N SER A 65 18.13 1.19 6.56
CA SER A 65 18.69 1.42 5.22
C SER A 65 18.73 0.16 4.35
N ARG A 66 19.15 -0.98 4.90
CA ARG A 66 19.11 -2.26 4.18
C ARG A 66 17.69 -2.71 3.82
N GLY A 67 16.73 -2.48 4.71
CA GLY A 67 15.33 -2.82 4.45
C GLY A 67 14.72 -2.00 3.32
N ILE A 68 14.98 -0.68 3.31
CA ILE A 68 14.55 0.19 2.22
C ILE A 68 15.23 -0.19 0.89
N SER A 69 16.55 -0.38 0.92
CA SER A 69 17.30 -0.81 -0.27
C SER A 69 16.80 -2.15 -0.82
N ALA A 70 16.42 -3.09 0.05
CA ALA A 70 15.83 -4.35 -0.37
C ALA A 70 14.51 -4.13 -1.13
N ILE A 71 13.63 -3.23 -0.68
CA ILE A 71 12.37 -2.92 -1.38
C ILE A 71 12.65 -2.28 -2.75
N VAL A 72 13.55 -1.28 -2.79
CA VAL A 72 13.84 -0.51 -4.01
C VAL A 72 14.45 -1.37 -5.12
N HIS A 73 15.20 -2.42 -4.75
CA HIS A 73 15.86 -3.31 -5.70
C HIS A 73 15.17 -4.67 -5.86
N ASP A 74 13.97 -4.85 -5.29
CA ASP A 74 13.18 -6.06 -5.47
C ASP A 74 12.41 -5.99 -6.79
N GLU A 75 12.80 -6.81 -7.76
CA GLU A 75 12.15 -6.87 -9.09
C GLU A 75 10.69 -7.34 -9.03
N THR A 76 10.25 -7.92 -7.91
CA THR A 76 8.85 -8.34 -7.70
C THR A 76 7.94 -7.22 -7.20
N ILE A 77 8.50 -6.04 -6.87
CA ILE A 77 7.78 -4.88 -6.36
C ILE A 77 7.92 -3.71 -7.34
N GLU A 78 6.80 -3.26 -7.90
CA GLU A 78 6.78 -2.08 -8.76
C GLU A 78 6.55 -0.80 -7.93
N THR A 79 7.37 0.23 -8.12
CA THR A 79 7.23 1.51 -7.42
C THR A 79 6.56 2.52 -8.34
N ILE A 80 5.43 3.09 -7.90
CA ILE A 80 4.69 4.12 -8.64
C ILE A 80 5.24 5.50 -8.28
N PRO A 81 5.81 6.24 -9.25
CA PRO A 81 6.33 7.57 -8.98
C PRO A 81 5.22 8.57 -8.65
N ILE A 82 5.45 9.40 -7.62
CA ILE A 82 4.42 10.34 -7.14
C ILE A 82 4.26 11.56 -8.04
N TYR A 83 5.24 11.82 -8.91
CA TYR A 83 5.23 12.92 -9.86
C TYR A 83 4.45 12.62 -11.15
N GLU A 84 3.92 11.40 -11.32
CA GLU A 84 3.06 11.07 -12.45
C GLU A 84 1.84 12.01 -12.50
N THR A 85 1.59 12.64 -13.65
CA THR A 85 0.53 13.65 -13.79
C THR A 85 -0.84 13.13 -13.36
N LYS A 86 -1.20 11.89 -13.72
CA LYS A 86 -2.47 11.28 -13.34
C LYS A 86 -2.59 11.07 -11.83
N VAL A 87 -1.49 10.69 -11.18
CA VAL A 87 -1.41 10.52 -9.72
C VAL A 87 -1.59 11.88 -9.04
N LEU A 88 -0.89 12.92 -9.46
CA LEU A 88 -1.02 14.24 -8.85
C LEU A 88 -2.43 14.83 -9.03
N LEU A 89 -2.97 14.81 -10.25
CA LEU A 89 -4.31 15.34 -10.52
C LEU A 89 -5.40 14.62 -9.72
N THR A 90 -5.28 13.31 -9.56
CA THR A 90 -6.22 12.52 -8.76
C THR A 90 -6.04 12.81 -7.26
N ALA A 91 -4.80 12.92 -6.76
CA ALA A 91 -4.54 13.25 -5.36
C ALA A 91 -5.09 14.64 -5.00
N PHE A 92 -4.96 15.65 -5.88
CA PHE A 92 -5.55 16.97 -5.67
C PHE A 92 -7.07 16.93 -5.60
N LYS A 93 -7.72 16.08 -6.41
CA LYS A 93 -9.17 15.88 -6.33
C LYS A 93 -9.59 15.25 -5.00
N ILE A 94 -8.87 14.23 -4.54
CA ILE A 94 -9.17 13.48 -3.31
C ILE A 94 -8.86 14.29 -2.05
N ARG A 95 -7.97 15.29 -2.11
CA ARG A 95 -7.55 16.11 -0.95
C ARG A 95 -8.70 16.79 -0.19
N ARG A 96 -9.85 16.99 -0.82
CA ARG A 96 -11.06 17.52 -0.14
C ARG A 96 -11.76 16.48 0.75
N LEU A 97 -11.51 15.19 0.49
CA LEU A 97 -12.08 14.04 1.20
C LEU A 97 -11.14 13.48 2.26
N ILE A 98 -9.83 13.46 1.97
CA ILE A 98 -8.79 13.00 2.91
C ILE A 98 -7.90 14.19 3.34
N PRO A 99 -7.80 14.47 4.65
CA PRO A 99 -6.96 15.56 5.15
C PRO A 99 -5.45 15.37 4.93
N ASP A 100 -4.93 14.16 5.08
CA ASP A 100 -3.50 13.86 4.88
C ASP A 100 -3.19 13.71 3.38
N PHE A 101 -2.23 14.51 2.89
CA PHE A 101 -1.84 14.47 1.48
C PHE A 101 -0.96 13.25 1.15
N ILE A 102 -0.25 12.67 2.11
CA ILE A 102 0.48 11.40 1.91
C ILE A 102 -0.52 10.29 1.57
N ASP A 103 -1.61 10.20 2.34
CA ASP A 103 -2.69 9.24 2.09
C ASP A 103 -3.39 9.51 0.75
N CYS A 104 -3.56 10.78 0.38
CA CYS A 104 -4.05 11.15 -0.96
C CYS A 104 -3.14 10.60 -2.07
N LEU A 105 -1.82 10.68 -1.93
CA LEU A 105 -0.86 10.17 -2.91
C LEU A 105 -0.88 8.65 -2.99
N ILE A 106 -0.98 7.95 -1.84
CA ILE A 106 -1.08 6.49 -1.78
C ILE A 106 -2.36 6.02 -2.46
N LEU A 107 -3.51 6.58 -2.09
CA LEU A 107 -4.81 6.22 -2.67
C LEU A 107 -4.86 6.55 -4.16
N SER A 108 -4.37 7.72 -4.54
CA SER A 108 -4.30 8.14 -5.94
C SER A 108 -3.42 7.23 -6.79
N SER A 109 -2.25 6.83 -6.28
CA SER A 109 -1.35 5.87 -6.93
C SER A 109 -2.09 4.56 -7.20
N ALA A 110 -2.80 4.06 -6.19
CA ALA A 110 -3.54 2.81 -6.28
C ALA A 110 -4.69 2.90 -7.30
N MET A 111 -5.51 3.95 -7.24
CA MET A 111 -6.63 4.14 -8.17
C MET A 111 -6.18 4.20 -9.63
N ASN A 112 -5.03 4.80 -9.91
CA ASN A 112 -4.54 4.98 -11.29
C ASN A 112 -3.78 3.77 -11.85
N ARG A 113 -3.21 2.92 -11.01
CA ARG A 113 -2.28 1.86 -11.44
C ARG A 113 -2.65 0.45 -11.01
N CYS A 114 -3.57 0.30 -10.05
CA CYS A 114 -3.88 -0.98 -9.42
C CYS A 114 -5.38 -1.28 -9.46
N GLU A 115 -5.75 -2.55 -9.25
CA GLU A 115 -7.15 -2.92 -9.01
C GLU A 115 -7.51 -2.81 -7.52
N VAL A 116 -6.54 -2.94 -6.61
CA VAL A 116 -6.80 -2.96 -5.17
C VAL A 116 -5.78 -2.12 -4.41
N LEU A 117 -6.25 -1.35 -3.44
CA LEU A 117 -5.44 -0.83 -2.33
C LEU A 117 -5.70 -1.67 -1.09
N ILE A 118 -4.64 -2.21 -0.49
CA ILE A 118 -4.69 -2.83 0.83
C ILE A 118 -4.22 -1.81 1.87
N THR A 119 -5.10 -1.43 2.79
CA THR A 119 -4.81 -0.47 3.87
C THR A 119 -5.62 -0.79 5.12
N GLU A 120 -5.10 -0.49 6.31
CA GLU A 120 -5.90 -0.52 7.56
C GLU A 120 -6.38 0.88 7.97
N ASP A 121 -6.07 1.92 7.19
CA ASP A 121 -6.41 3.30 7.50
C ASP A 121 -7.94 3.52 7.48
N SER A 122 -8.51 3.95 8.61
CA SER A 122 -9.96 4.09 8.74
C SER A 122 -10.53 5.19 7.84
N ASP A 123 -9.81 6.27 7.62
CA ASP A 123 -10.29 7.39 6.80
C ASP A 123 -10.43 6.93 5.34
N ILE A 124 -9.44 6.20 4.83
CA ILE A 124 -9.52 5.58 3.50
C ILE A 124 -10.60 4.50 3.44
N GLN A 125 -10.72 3.66 4.48
CA GLN A 125 -11.73 2.60 4.51
C GLN A 125 -13.16 3.16 4.49
N ASN A 126 -13.39 4.29 5.16
CA ASN A 126 -14.68 4.97 5.22
C ASN A 126 -15.11 5.58 3.88
N LEU A 127 -14.17 5.90 2.98
CA LEU A 127 -14.49 6.41 1.64
C LEU A 127 -15.30 5.44 0.79
N LYS A 128 -15.30 4.14 1.11
CA LYS A 128 -16.12 3.15 0.41
C LYS A 128 -17.60 3.49 0.39
N GLU A 129 -18.09 4.26 1.37
CA GLU A 129 -19.47 4.70 1.42
C GLU A 129 -19.69 6.15 0.99
N ASP A 130 -18.61 6.90 0.73
CA ASP A 130 -18.66 8.29 0.34
C ASP A 130 -19.14 8.45 -1.13
N LYS A 131 -20.14 9.31 -1.35
CA LYS A 131 -20.75 9.52 -2.67
C LYS A 131 -19.80 10.24 -3.62
N GLU A 132 -19.12 11.27 -3.12
CA GLU A 132 -18.20 12.08 -3.93
C GLU A 132 -16.98 11.25 -4.34
N PHE A 133 -16.48 10.38 -3.44
CA PHE A 133 -15.46 9.41 -3.76
C PHE A 133 -15.91 8.43 -4.86
N LYS A 134 -17.13 7.87 -4.76
CA LYS A 134 -17.69 6.97 -5.79
C LYS A 134 -17.78 7.65 -7.16
N GLU A 135 -18.15 8.92 -7.21
CA GLU A 135 -18.19 9.72 -8.45
C GLU A 135 -16.79 9.91 -9.05
N ILE A 136 -15.81 10.29 -8.22
CA ILE A 136 -14.41 10.39 -8.66
C ILE A 136 -13.94 9.04 -9.19
N LEU A 137 -14.22 7.96 -8.46
CA LEU A 137 -13.76 6.62 -8.78
C LEU A 137 -14.32 6.12 -10.11
N ALA A 138 -15.61 6.38 -10.39
CA ALA A 138 -16.25 6.01 -11.65
C ALA A 138 -15.55 6.61 -12.89
N THR A 139 -14.89 7.76 -12.73
CA THR A 139 -14.14 8.41 -13.83
C THR A 139 -12.71 7.89 -14.00
N ILE A 140 -12.13 7.26 -12.97
CA ILE A 140 -10.71 6.87 -12.93
C ILE A 140 -10.57 5.38 -13.12
N ASN A 141 -11.21 4.60 -12.26
CA ASN A 141 -11.11 3.14 -12.23
C ASN A 141 -12.34 2.55 -11.51
N PRO A 142 -13.45 2.29 -12.23
CA PRO A 142 -14.71 1.88 -11.61
C PRO A 142 -14.66 0.51 -10.92
N ASN A 143 -13.65 -0.30 -11.21
CA ASN A 143 -13.47 -1.64 -10.61
C ASN A 143 -12.48 -1.65 -9.44
N PHE A 144 -11.93 -0.49 -9.06
CA PHE A 144 -10.98 -0.39 -7.95
C PHE A 144 -11.62 -0.77 -6.62
N GLN A 145 -10.85 -1.44 -5.77
CA GLN A 145 -11.30 -1.89 -4.46
C GLN A 145 -10.35 -1.41 -3.35
N ILE A 146 -10.94 -1.13 -2.20
CA ILE A 146 -10.22 -0.84 -0.95
C ILE A 146 -10.47 -2.02 -0.01
N GLU A 147 -9.42 -2.71 0.38
CA GLU A 147 -9.48 -3.91 1.23
C GLU A 147 -8.60 -3.75 2.48
N THR A 148 -8.99 -4.40 3.57
CA THR A 148 -8.08 -4.70 4.68
C THR A 148 -7.28 -5.95 4.38
N ILE A 149 -6.18 -6.20 5.11
CA ILE A 149 -5.39 -7.40 4.84
C ILE A 149 -6.16 -8.68 5.11
N ASN A 150 -7.02 -8.67 6.13
CA ASN A 150 -7.85 -9.83 6.46
C ASN A 150 -8.86 -10.14 5.36
N GLN A 151 -9.43 -9.12 4.72
CA GLN A 151 -10.27 -9.30 3.54
C GLN A 151 -9.44 -9.91 2.41
N ALA A 152 -8.26 -9.34 2.15
CA ALA A 152 -7.42 -9.77 1.05
C ALA A 152 -6.92 -11.21 1.17
N LEU A 153 -6.53 -11.62 2.38
CA LEU A 153 -6.09 -13.00 2.67
C LEU A 153 -7.25 -14.01 2.56
N ARG A 154 -8.47 -13.63 2.93
CA ARG A 154 -9.65 -14.50 2.84
C ARG A 154 -10.10 -14.73 1.40
N THR A 155 -10.11 -13.69 0.59
CA THR A 155 -10.54 -13.78 -0.82
C THR A 155 -9.52 -14.54 -1.66
N ARG A 156 -8.22 -14.24 -1.49
CA ARG A 156 -7.16 -14.80 -2.33
C ARG A 156 -6.64 -16.15 -1.84
N GLY A 157 -6.59 -16.36 -0.52
CA GLY A 157 -6.16 -17.64 0.05
C GLY A 157 -7.10 -18.81 -0.29
N LYS A 158 -8.40 -18.54 -0.49
CA LYS A 158 -9.35 -19.56 -0.96
C LYS A 158 -9.18 -19.90 -2.43
N ALA A 159 -8.87 -18.91 -3.27
CA ALA A 159 -8.71 -19.10 -4.71
C ALA A 159 -7.52 -20.01 -5.05
N CYS A 160 -6.41 -19.91 -4.32
CA CYS A 160 -5.25 -20.78 -4.53
C CYS A 160 -5.46 -22.23 -4.08
N ILE A 161 -6.35 -22.50 -3.11
CA ILE A 161 -6.63 -23.89 -2.67
C ILE A 161 -7.55 -24.60 -3.66
N SER A 162 -8.37 -23.86 -4.41
CA SER A 162 -9.29 -24.44 -5.41
C SER A 162 -8.65 -24.80 -6.75
N GLU A 163 -7.38 -24.44 -6.99
CA GLU A 163 -6.64 -24.79 -8.22
C GLU A 163 -5.80 -26.08 -8.06
N ASP A 164 -5.75 -26.66 -6.86
CA ASP A 164 -4.96 -27.88 -6.55
C ASP A 164 -5.81 -29.18 -6.54
N HIS A 165 -7.03 -29.17 -7.12
CA HIS A 165 -7.92 -30.35 -7.22
C HIS A 165 -8.36 -30.63 -8.66
#